data_AF-A0A9E0Y3E8-F1
#
_entry.id   AF-A0A9E0Y3E8-F1
#
_cell.length_a   1.000
_cell.length_b   1.000
_cell.length_c   1.000
_cell.angle_alpha   90.00
_cell.angle_beta   90.00
_cell.angle_gamma   90.00
#
_symmetry.space_group_name_H-M   'P 1'
#
loop_
_entity.id
_entity.type
_entity.pdbx_description
1 polymer ?
#
loop_
_entity_poly.entity_id
_entity_poly.type
_entity_poly.pdbx_seq_one_letter_code
_entity_poly.pdbx_strand_id
1 'polypeptide(L)'
;VDVQSYLTGESLARLAQKVLPGFWQGINNVFGWLLGLAGAITTLIYLVFMLIDQEDVSAHWRNMVPEKYRDLVAGLATDLGEAMEVHFRGQMKIALILSVIYTIGFWLVGLPLSVVLGLLAGMLSLIPYFALLSVPPVLLCALLAALSNGGSFWPPVIGALAVYAVAQTIEGLVLVPRIQGKSAGLRPEYVLLALSVWGALLGVVGMIIALPLTSVLISWYRRFILGQAEERPTGPAPAETGRPSPGGTGAA
;
A
#
# COMPACT_ATOMS: atom_id res chain seq x y z
N VAL A 1 -50.72 28.50 4.98
CA VAL A 1 -49.53 28.03 5.74
C VAL A 1 -48.82 29.28 6.20
N ASP A 2 -49.10 29.72 7.42
CA ASP A 2 -48.68 31.02 7.94
C ASP A 2 -47.18 31.06 8.21
N VAL A 3 -46.42 31.66 7.29
CA VAL A 3 -44.97 31.88 7.39
C VAL A 3 -44.64 32.94 8.46
N GLN A 4 -45.62 33.76 8.84
CA GLN A 4 -45.44 34.82 9.85
C GLN A 4 -45.37 34.30 11.30
N SER A 5 -45.89 33.11 11.62
CA SER A 5 -45.80 32.53 12.98
C SER A 5 -44.42 31.91 13.27
N TYR A 6 -43.67 31.54 12.23
CA TYR A 6 -42.28 31.05 12.33
C TYR A 6 -41.25 32.18 12.52
N LEU A 7 -41.63 33.43 12.24
CA LEU A 7 -40.80 34.63 12.39
C LEU A 7 -40.98 35.33 13.75
N THR A 8 -41.44 34.60 14.77
CA THR A 8 -41.51 35.11 16.15
C THR A 8 -40.14 34.93 16.82
N GLY A 9 -39.69 35.90 17.63
CA GLY A 9 -38.35 35.89 18.24
C GLY A 9 -37.98 34.61 19.00
N GLU A 10 -38.96 33.86 19.51
CA GLU A 10 -38.73 32.59 20.22
C GLU A 10 -38.37 31.41 19.31
N SER A 11 -38.95 31.29 18.11
CA SER A 11 -38.58 30.24 17.14
C SER A 11 -37.21 30.50 16.53
N LEU A 12 -36.88 31.77 16.26
CA LEU A 12 -35.55 32.21 15.87
C LEU A 12 -34.51 31.94 16.96
N ALA A 13 -34.83 32.19 18.24
CA ALA A 13 -33.93 31.90 19.35
C ALA A 13 -33.67 30.40 19.53
N ARG A 14 -34.68 29.54 19.36
CA ARG A 14 -34.53 28.07 19.44
C ARG A 14 -33.78 27.50 18.24
N LEU A 15 -33.99 28.04 17.04
CA LEU A 15 -33.20 27.68 15.86
C LEU A 15 -31.75 28.14 16.01
N ALA A 16 -31.53 29.37 16.50
CA ALA A 16 -30.20 29.86 16.79
C ALA A 16 -29.51 28.99 17.84
N GLN A 17 -30.15 28.65 18.97
CA GLN A 17 -29.56 27.78 20.00
C GLN A 17 -29.27 26.35 19.51
N LYS A 18 -29.97 25.85 18.50
CA LYS A 18 -29.75 24.51 17.94
C LYS A 18 -28.73 24.50 16.80
N VAL A 19 -28.60 25.61 16.06
CA VAL A 19 -27.70 25.75 14.90
C VAL A 19 -26.34 26.35 15.30
N LEU A 20 -26.29 27.29 16.26
CA LEU A 20 -25.04 27.90 16.74
C LEU A 20 -24.01 26.86 17.17
N PRO A 21 -24.33 25.86 18.01
CA PRO A 21 -23.34 24.90 18.47
C PRO A 21 -22.80 24.04 17.34
N GLY A 22 -23.68 23.56 16.44
CA GLY A 22 -23.30 22.75 15.28
C GLY A 22 -22.50 23.54 14.25
N PHE A 23 -22.81 24.83 14.08
CA PHE A 23 -22.05 25.75 13.25
C PHE A 23 -20.66 26.03 13.84
N TRP A 24 -20.57 26.28 15.15
CA TRP A 24 -19.29 26.49 15.84
C TRP A 24 -18.42 25.24 15.82
N GLN A 25 -19.03 24.07 16.02
CA GLN A 25 -18.35 22.79 15.89
C GLN A 25 -17.90 22.53 14.45
N GLY A 26 -18.71 22.87 13.46
CA GLY A 26 -18.35 22.77 12.04
C GLY A 26 -17.14 23.64 11.70
N ILE A 27 -17.13 24.91 12.14
CA ILE A 27 -15.99 25.82 11.96
C ILE A 27 -14.73 25.26 12.63
N ASN A 28 -14.82 24.84 13.89
CA ASN A 28 -13.67 24.31 14.62
C ASN A 28 -13.14 23.03 13.98
N ASN A 29 -14.01 22.17 13.46
CA ASN A 29 -13.61 20.97 12.72
C ASN A 29 -12.87 21.35 11.44
N VAL A 30 -13.43 22.24 10.61
CA VAL A 30 -12.76 22.71 9.37
C VAL A 30 -11.43 23.37 9.67
N PHE A 31 -11.36 24.20 10.73
CA PHE A 31 -10.12 24.85 11.15
C PHE A 31 -9.08 23.83 11.64
N GLY A 32 -9.50 22.82 12.40
CA GLY A 32 -8.65 21.72 12.83
C GLY A 32 -8.13 20.88 11.65
N TRP A 33 -8.98 20.60 10.66
CA TRP A 33 -8.58 19.93 9.42
C TRP A 33 -7.56 20.76 8.62
N LEU A 34 -7.77 22.07 8.50
CA LEU A 34 -6.85 22.98 7.82
C LEU A 34 -5.50 23.06 8.51
N LEU A 35 -5.48 23.21 9.84
CA LEU A 35 -4.24 23.20 10.62
C LEU A 35 -3.53 21.85 10.55
N GLY A 36 -4.28 20.74 10.61
CA GLY A 36 -3.74 19.39 10.44
C GLY A 36 -3.13 19.18 9.06
N LEU A 37 -3.80 19.67 8.00
CA LEU A 37 -3.30 19.63 6.63
C LEU A 37 -2.04 20.51 6.47
N ALA A 38 -2.04 21.72 7.02
CA ALA A 38 -0.88 22.60 7.00
C ALA A 38 0.31 22.00 7.76
N GLY A 39 0.06 21.37 8.92
CA GLY A 39 1.06 20.64 9.68
C GLY A 39 1.62 19.47 8.88
N ALA A 40 0.77 18.66 8.27
CA ALA A 40 1.19 17.55 7.42
C ALA A 40 2.02 18.01 6.22
N ILE A 41 1.62 19.11 5.55
CA ILE A 41 2.38 19.71 4.46
C ILE A 41 3.75 20.21 4.96
N THR A 42 3.79 20.87 6.12
CA THR A 42 5.05 21.36 6.72
C THR A 42 5.98 20.20 7.06
N THR A 43 5.47 19.14 7.70
CA THR A 43 6.23 17.92 7.98
C THR A 43 6.73 17.26 6.70
N LEU A 44 5.89 17.19 5.66
CA LEU A 44 6.27 16.65 4.35
C LEU A 44 7.38 17.49 3.71
N ILE A 45 7.31 18.82 3.78
CA ILE A 45 8.38 19.71 3.29
C ILE A 45 9.67 19.43 4.05
N TYR A 46 9.65 19.38 5.39
CA TYR A 46 10.85 19.05 6.18
C TYR A 46 11.42 17.69 5.81
N LEU A 47 10.57 16.68 5.66
CA LEU A 47 10.97 15.35 5.24
C LEU A 47 11.63 15.38 3.85
N VAL A 48 11.05 16.12 2.90
CA VAL A 48 11.61 16.29 1.55
C VAL A 48 12.96 17.02 1.59
N PHE A 49 13.09 18.08 2.40
CA PHE A 49 14.37 18.76 2.58
C PHE A 49 15.43 17.83 3.19
N MET A 50 15.06 17.03 4.20
CA MET A 50 15.94 16.01 4.79
C MET A 50 16.31 14.93 3.76
N LEU A 51 15.38 14.55 2.87
CA LEU A 51 15.62 13.62 1.77
C LEU A 51 16.36 14.24 0.58
N ILE A 52 16.45 15.55 0.45
CA ILE A 52 17.30 16.17 -0.58
C ILE A 52 18.73 16.23 -0.05
N ASP A 53 18.89 16.46 1.24
CA ASP A 53 20.18 16.56 1.93
C ASP A 53 20.76 15.18 2.33
N GLN A 54 20.65 14.19 1.44
CA GLN A 54 20.97 12.79 1.74
C GLN A 54 22.45 12.59 2.06
N GLU A 55 23.34 13.39 1.47
CA GLU A 55 24.78 13.24 1.61
C GLU A 55 25.26 13.73 2.99
N ASP A 56 24.76 14.87 3.47
CA ASP A 56 25.10 15.41 4.79
C ASP A 56 24.45 14.61 5.92
N VAL A 57 23.21 14.16 5.74
CA VAL A 57 22.52 13.27 6.70
C VAL A 57 23.23 11.91 6.78
N SER A 58 23.56 11.29 5.65
CA SER A 58 24.27 10.00 5.63
C SER A 58 25.65 10.08 6.31
N ALA A 59 26.40 11.16 6.08
CA ALA A 59 27.69 11.41 6.72
C ALA A 59 27.56 11.60 8.25
N HIS A 60 26.56 12.35 8.71
CA HIS A 60 26.28 12.52 10.14
C HIS A 60 25.86 11.22 10.81
N TRP A 61 24.98 10.44 10.18
CA TRP A 61 24.55 9.14 10.69
C TRP A 61 25.72 8.15 10.77
N ARG A 62 26.62 8.11 9.78
CA ARG A 62 27.86 7.30 9.82
C ARG A 62 28.81 7.69 10.95
N ASN A 63 28.81 8.97 11.34
CA ASN A 63 29.63 9.47 12.46
C ASN A 63 29.00 9.20 13.83
N MET A 64 27.68 9.03 13.91
CA MET A 64 26.98 8.58 15.13
C MET A 64 27.10 7.07 15.37
N VAL A 65 27.41 6.28 14.34
CA VAL A 65 27.62 4.83 14.46
C VAL A 65 29.08 4.54 14.87
N PRO A 66 29.32 3.80 15.97
CA PRO A 66 30.68 3.40 16.38
C PRO A 66 31.40 2.66 15.25
N GLU A 67 32.70 2.89 15.08
CA GLU A 67 33.51 2.30 13.99
C GLU A 67 33.34 0.78 13.85
N LYS A 68 33.15 0.08 14.96
CA LYS A 68 32.95 -1.37 15.01
C LYS A 68 31.72 -1.87 14.23
N TYR A 69 30.72 -1.02 13.99
CA TYR A 69 29.46 -1.40 13.34
C TYR A 69 29.25 -0.72 11.97
N ARG A 70 30.20 0.09 11.50
CA ARG A 70 30.05 0.84 10.23
C ARG A 70 29.85 -0.08 9.02
N ASP A 71 30.64 -1.14 8.92
CA ASP A 71 30.53 -2.12 7.82
C ASP A 71 29.21 -2.90 7.88
N LEU A 72 28.70 -3.14 9.09
CA LEU A 72 27.42 -3.80 9.31
C LEU A 72 26.26 -2.93 8.83
N VAL A 73 26.22 -1.66 9.26
CA VAL A 73 25.17 -0.72 8.88
C VAL A 73 25.21 -0.43 7.38
N ALA A 74 26.41 -0.29 6.80
CA ALA A 74 26.58 -0.11 5.36
C ALA A 74 26.05 -1.32 4.57
N GLY A 75 26.39 -2.55 5.00
CA GLY A 75 25.86 -3.77 4.38
C GLY A 75 24.33 -3.86 4.48
N LEU A 76 23.75 -3.55 5.64
CA LEU A 76 22.30 -3.55 5.83
C LEU A 76 21.58 -2.51 4.97
N ALA A 77 22.18 -1.33 4.79
CA ALA A 77 21.62 -0.29 3.93
C ALA A 77 21.60 -0.72 2.46
N THR A 78 22.67 -1.39 1.99
CA THR A 78 22.72 -1.97 0.65
C THR A 78 21.69 -3.09 0.48
N ASP A 79 21.62 -4.03 1.43
CA ASP A 79 20.64 -5.13 1.41
C ASP A 79 19.19 -4.60 1.42
N LEU A 80 18.92 -3.55 2.19
CA LEU A 80 17.62 -2.88 2.20
C LEU A 80 17.33 -2.21 0.85
N GLY A 81 18.31 -1.53 0.25
CA GLY A 81 18.16 -0.91 -1.07
C GLY A 81 17.79 -1.93 -2.15
N GLU A 82 18.49 -3.06 -2.19
CA GLU A 82 18.19 -4.15 -3.14
C GLU A 82 16.80 -4.76 -2.88
N ALA A 83 16.45 -5.01 -1.62
CA ALA A 83 15.12 -5.52 -1.25
C ALA A 83 14.00 -4.56 -1.66
N MET A 84 14.19 -3.26 -1.46
CA MET A 84 13.26 -2.21 -1.89
C MET A 84 13.10 -2.17 -3.40
N GLU A 85 14.21 -2.27 -4.15
CA GLU A 85 14.19 -2.25 -5.61
C GLU A 85 13.43 -3.46 -6.19
N VAL A 86 13.60 -4.65 -5.60
CA VAL A 86 12.85 -5.85 -5.98
C VAL A 86 11.36 -5.72 -5.64
N HIS A 87 11.04 -5.21 -4.45
CA HIS A 87 9.66 -5.00 -4.02
C HIS A 87 8.93 -4.00 -4.91
N PHE A 88 9.53 -2.82 -5.17
CA PHE A 88 8.95 -1.79 -6.03
C PHE A 88 8.71 -2.31 -7.46
N ARG A 89 9.69 -3.02 -8.04
CA ARG A 89 9.52 -3.64 -9.36
C ARG A 89 8.41 -4.68 -9.40
N GLY A 90 8.21 -5.43 -8.32
CA GLY A 90 7.10 -6.35 -8.16
C GLY A 90 5.75 -5.63 -8.08
N GLN A 91 5.65 -4.64 -7.20
CA GLN A 91 4.42 -3.88 -7.00
C GLN A 91 4.00 -3.10 -8.26
N MET A 92 4.95 -2.54 -9.01
CA MET A 92 4.63 -1.83 -10.25
C MET A 92 4.00 -2.74 -11.31
N LYS A 93 4.43 -4.01 -11.39
CA LYS A 93 3.79 -5.01 -12.27
C LYS A 93 2.39 -5.37 -11.78
N ILE A 94 2.21 -5.53 -10.48
CA ILE A 94 0.92 -5.84 -9.86
C ILE A 94 -0.07 -4.71 -10.13
N ALA A 95 0.31 -3.46 -9.87
CA ALA A 95 -0.49 -2.27 -10.11
C ALA A 95 -0.90 -2.12 -11.59
N LEU A 96 0.00 -2.42 -12.53
CA LEU A 96 -0.30 -2.39 -13.96
C LEU A 96 -1.34 -3.45 -14.34
N ILE A 97 -1.18 -4.68 -13.85
CA ILE A 97 -2.15 -5.77 -14.11
C ILE A 97 -3.51 -5.43 -13.48
N LEU A 98 -3.53 -4.96 -12.23
CA LEU A 98 -4.74 -4.55 -11.53
C LEU A 98 -5.45 -3.40 -12.24
N SER A 99 -4.71 -2.42 -12.76
CA SER A 99 -5.29 -1.32 -13.55
C SER A 99 -6.09 -1.85 -14.73
N VAL A 100 -5.53 -2.81 -15.47
CA VAL A 100 -6.22 -3.46 -16.60
C VAL A 100 -7.44 -4.23 -16.13
N ILE A 101 -7.32 -5.03 -15.06
CA ILE A 101 -8.44 -5.80 -14.50
C ILE A 101 -9.58 -4.87 -14.05
N TYR A 102 -9.27 -3.80 -13.33
CA TYR A 102 -10.26 -2.82 -12.87
C TYR A 102 -10.90 -2.09 -14.04
N THR A 103 -10.13 -1.64 -15.03
CA THR A 103 -10.68 -0.98 -16.22
C THR A 103 -11.65 -1.89 -16.98
N ILE A 104 -11.26 -3.15 -17.22
CA ILE A 104 -12.14 -4.12 -17.90
C ILE A 104 -13.38 -4.41 -17.04
N GLY A 105 -13.21 -4.63 -15.74
CA GLY A 105 -14.31 -4.88 -14.82
C GLY A 105 -15.31 -3.73 -14.78
N PHE A 106 -14.85 -2.48 -14.63
CA PHE A 106 -15.71 -1.30 -14.61
C PHE A 106 -16.35 -1.03 -15.97
N TRP A 107 -15.66 -1.35 -17.07
CA TRP A 107 -16.24 -1.28 -18.41
C TRP A 107 -17.38 -2.30 -18.60
N LEU A 108 -17.23 -3.53 -18.11
CA LEU A 108 -18.28 -4.56 -18.15
C LEU A 108 -19.51 -4.16 -17.31
N VAL A 109 -19.30 -3.45 -16.19
CA VAL A 109 -20.40 -2.90 -15.37
C VAL A 109 -21.11 -1.73 -16.06
N GLY A 110 -20.49 -1.12 -17.08
CA GLY A 110 -21.04 0.04 -17.78
C GLY A 110 -20.83 1.36 -17.04
N LEU A 111 -19.78 1.45 -16.22
CA LEU A 111 -19.48 2.69 -15.49
C LEU A 111 -18.91 3.76 -16.44
N PRO A 112 -19.39 5.01 -16.34
CA PRO A 112 -18.73 6.13 -17.01
C PRO A 112 -17.32 6.28 -16.43
N LEU A 113 -16.36 6.69 -17.27
CA LEU A 113 -14.96 6.87 -16.86
C LEU A 113 -14.27 5.57 -16.37
N SER A 114 -14.72 4.39 -16.79
CA SER A 114 -14.15 3.08 -16.40
C SER A 114 -12.62 3.01 -16.54
N VAL A 115 -12.05 3.59 -17.60
CA VAL A 115 -10.60 3.66 -17.83
C VAL A 115 -9.92 4.50 -16.75
N VAL A 116 -10.42 5.72 -16.49
CA VAL A 116 -9.84 6.63 -15.50
C VAL A 116 -9.94 6.04 -14.09
N LEU A 117 -11.10 5.49 -13.74
CA LEU A 117 -11.35 4.87 -12.44
C LEU A 117 -10.51 3.61 -12.24
N GLY A 118 -10.37 2.78 -13.28
CA GLY A 118 -9.56 1.57 -13.23
C GLY A 118 -8.06 1.86 -13.08
N LEU A 119 -7.55 2.85 -13.83
CA LEU A 119 -6.19 3.34 -13.67
C LEU A 119 -5.96 3.95 -12.28
N LEU A 120 -6.91 4.73 -11.77
CA LEU A 120 -6.84 5.30 -10.42
C LEU A 120 -6.78 4.20 -9.35
N ALA A 121 -7.67 3.21 -9.43
CA ALA A 121 -7.73 2.09 -8.50
C ALA A 121 -6.45 1.23 -8.53
N GLY A 122 -5.94 0.91 -9.72
CA GLY A 122 -4.70 0.15 -9.88
C GLY A 122 -3.45 0.95 -9.50
N MET A 123 -3.42 2.27 -9.73
CA MET A 123 -2.34 3.13 -9.24
C MET A 123 -2.33 3.21 -7.71
N LEU A 124 -3.50 3.34 -7.09
CA LEU A 124 -3.64 3.30 -5.64
C LEU A 124 -3.25 1.94 -5.06
N SER A 125 -3.32 0.84 -5.82
CA SER A 125 -2.85 -0.48 -5.35
C SER A 125 -1.32 -0.61 -5.30
N LEU A 126 -0.55 0.39 -5.76
CA LEU A 126 0.90 0.44 -5.48
C LEU A 126 1.18 0.47 -3.98
N ILE A 127 0.25 1.05 -3.21
CA ILE A 127 0.33 1.11 -1.76
C ILE A 127 -0.73 0.14 -1.19
N PRO A 128 -0.34 -0.82 -0.35
CA PRO A 128 -1.30 -1.74 0.26
C PRO A 128 -2.46 -0.98 0.93
N TYR A 129 -3.68 -1.46 0.73
CA TYR A 129 -4.95 -0.87 1.23
C TYR A 129 -5.37 0.48 0.62
N PHE A 130 -4.50 1.19 -0.09
CA PHE A 130 -4.87 2.48 -0.70
C PHE A 130 -5.86 2.32 -1.84
N ALA A 131 -5.90 1.15 -2.48
CA ALA A 131 -6.93 0.82 -3.47
C ALA A 131 -8.36 1.07 -2.95
N LEU A 132 -8.62 0.93 -1.63
CA LEU A 132 -9.93 1.23 -1.05
C LEU A 132 -10.32 2.71 -1.14
N LEU A 133 -9.36 3.63 -1.25
CA LEU A 133 -9.63 5.05 -1.45
C LEU A 133 -10.27 5.35 -2.81
N SER A 134 -10.16 4.42 -3.77
CA SER A 134 -10.86 4.54 -5.06
C SER A 134 -12.33 4.09 -4.99
N VAL A 135 -12.78 3.47 -3.90
CA VAL A 135 -14.16 3.02 -3.75
C VAL A 135 -15.16 4.19 -3.74
N PRO A 136 -15.00 5.26 -2.95
CA PRO A 136 -15.93 6.39 -2.96
C PRO A 136 -16.16 7.03 -4.35
N PRO A 137 -15.13 7.39 -5.16
CA PRO A 137 -15.36 7.95 -6.48
C PRO A 137 -15.97 6.93 -7.47
N VAL A 138 -15.64 5.64 -7.35
CA VAL A 138 -16.27 4.59 -8.16
C VAL A 138 -17.74 4.42 -7.82
N LEU A 139 -18.10 4.42 -6.54
CA LEU A 139 -19.49 4.33 -6.09
C LEU A 139 -20.29 5.56 -6.51
N LEU A 140 -19.70 6.76 -6.44
CA LEU A 140 -20.33 7.97 -6.94
C LEU A 140 -20.61 7.88 -8.45
N CYS A 141 -19.66 7.40 -9.24
CA CYS A 141 -19.86 7.20 -10.68
C CYS A 141 -20.91 6.11 -10.96
N ALA A 142 -20.96 5.04 -10.16
CA ALA A 142 -21.98 4.01 -10.26
C ALA A 142 -23.39 4.55 -9.99
N LEU A 143 -23.52 5.44 -9.00
CA LEU A 143 -24.78 6.10 -8.69
C LEU A 143 -25.21 7.06 -9.81
N LEU A 144 -24.28 7.84 -10.35
CA LEU A 144 -24.55 8.73 -11.49
C LEU A 144 -24.98 7.96 -12.74
N ALA A 145 -24.35 6.82 -13.00
CA ALA A 145 -24.71 5.93 -14.11
C ALA A 145 -26.13 5.35 -13.94
N ALA A 146 -26.52 5.00 -12.71
CA ALA A 146 -27.86 4.52 -12.42
C ALA A 146 -28.92 5.60 -12.69
N LEU A 147 -28.63 6.83 -12.25
CA LEU A 147 -29.49 8.00 -12.45
C LEU A 147 -29.64 8.35 -13.92
N SER A 148 -28.56 8.31 -14.71
CA SER A 148 -28.61 8.63 -16.15
C SER A 148 -29.38 7.60 -16.96
N ASN A 149 -29.30 6.32 -16.58
CA ASN A 149 -29.95 5.23 -17.30
C ASN A 149 -31.41 5.00 -16.85
N GLY A 150 -31.91 5.76 -15.87
CA GLY A 150 -33.28 5.62 -15.33
C GLY A 150 -33.55 4.27 -14.67
N GLY A 151 -32.50 3.52 -14.32
CA GLY A 151 -32.57 2.16 -13.80
C GLY A 151 -32.48 2.07 -12.28
N SER A 152 -32.57 0.86 -11.75
CA SER A 152 -32.29 0.58 -10.33
C SER A 152 -30.83 0.93 -9.99
N PHE A 153 -30.58 1.44 -8.78
CA PHE A 153 -29.23 1.81 -8.33
C PHE A 153 -28.36 0.60 -7.95
N TRP A 154 -29.00 -0.52 -7.60
CA TRP A 154 -28.32 -1.70 -7.08
C TRP A 154 -27.39 -2.40 -8.09
N PRO A 155 -27.77 -2.60 -9.38
CA PRO A 155 -26.92 -3.32 -10.32
C PRO A 155 -25.52 -2.73 -10.54
N PRO A 156 -25.33 -1.42 -10.83
CA PRO A 156 -23.99 -0.87 -11.03
C PRO A 156 -23.15 -0.83 -9.74
N VAL A 157 -23.78 -0.63 -8.58
CA VAL A 157 -23.09 -0.67 -7.27
C VAL A 157 -22.61 -2.07 -6.93
N ILE A 158 -23.48 -3.08 -7.06
CA ILE A 158 -23.13 -4.48 -6.81
C ILE A 158 -22.09 -4.95 -7.82
N GLY A 159 -22.23 -4.57 -9.10
CA GLY A 159 -21.25 -4.87 -10.13
C GLY A 159 -19.87 -4.30 -9.80
N ALA A 160 -19.79 -3.02 -9.39
CA ALA A 160 -18.54 -2.40 -8.98
C ALA A 160 -17.89 -3.11 -7.78
N LEU A 161 -18.67 -3.44 -6.75
CA LEU A 161 -18.19 -4.18 -5.58
C LEU A 161 -17.71 -5.60 -5.94
N ALA A 162 -18.42 -6.27 -6.86
CA ALA A 162 -18.00 -7.58 -7.36
C ALA A 162 -16.65 -7.51 -8.09
N VAL A 163 -16.43 -6.46 -8.90
CA VAL A 163 -15.13 -6.21 -9.54
C VAL A 163 -14.02 -6.05 -8.50
N TYR A 164 -14.25 -5.28 -7.44
CA TYR A 164 -13.28 -5.16 -6.34
C TYR A 164 -13.00 -6.49 -5.65
N ALA A 165 -14.05 -7.27 -5.34
CA ALA A 165 -13.88 -8.57 -4.70
C ALA A 165 -13.05 -9.54 -5.56
N VAL A 166 -13.32 -9.60 -6.88
CA VAL A 166 -12.57 -10.44 -7.82
C VAL A 166 -11.13 -9.96 -7.96
N ALA A 167 -10.93 -8.65 -8.15
CA ALA A 167 -9.59 -8.06 -8.30
C ALA A 167 -8.73 -8.29 -7.05
N GLN A 168 -9.26 -8.04 -5.85
CA GLN A 168 -8.58 -8.28 -4.57
C GLN A 168 -8.25 -9.76 -4.36
N THR A 169 -9.13 -10.66 -4.78
CA THR A 169 -8.89 -12.11 -4.69
C THR A 169 -7.76 -12.52 -5.63
N ILE A 170 -7.76 -12.02 -6.87
CA ILE A 170 -6.70 -12.26 -7.85
C ILE A 170 -5.37 -11.67 -7.36
N GLU A 171 -5.40 -10.47 -6.79
CA GLU A 171 -4.25 -9.82 -6.18
C GLU A 171 -3.61 -10.71 -5.11
N GLY A 172 -4.39 -11.06 -4.08
CA GLY A 172 -3.89 -11.82 -2.93
C GLY A 172 -3.50 -13.26 -3.25
N LEU A 173 -4.28 -13.98 -4.06
CA LEU A 173 -4.07 -15.41 -4.30
C LEU A 173 -3.14 -15.72 -5.49
N VAL A 174 -3.02 -14.82 -6.46
CA VAL A 174 -2.30 -15.10 -7.71
C VAL A 174 -1.15 -14.14 -7.93
N LEU A 175 -1.42 -12.83 -7.94
CA LEU A 175 -0.43 -11.83 -8.33
C LEU A 175 0.68 -11.70 -7.29
N VAL A 176 0.32 -11.52 -6.02
CA VAL A 176 1.28 -11.42 -4.92
C VAL A 176 2.20 -12.65 -4.86
N PRO A 177 1.71 -13.90 -4.78
CA PRO A 177 2.60 -15.05 -4.70
C PRO A 177 3.40 -15.30 -5.99
N ARG A 178 2.87 -15.01 -7.18
CA ARG A 178 3.64 -15.21 -8.42
C ARG A 178 4.73 -14.14 -8.63
N ILE A 179 4.46 -12.91 -8.26
CA ILE A 179 5.35 -11.77 -8.55
C ILE A 179 6.30 -11.52 -7.38
N GLN A 180 5.80 -11.63 -6.14
CA GLN A 180 6.55 -11.34 -4.91
C GLN A 180 6.95 -12.60 -4.13
N GLY A 181 6.37 -13.76 -4.41
CA GLY A 181 6.54 -14.97 -3.59
C GLY A 181 7.97 -15.54 -3.51
N LYS A 182 8.86 -15.18 -4.44
CA LYS A 182 10.29 -15.56 -4.37
C LYS A 182 11.12 -14.71 -3.41
N SER A 183 10.64 -13.51 -3.04
CA SER A 183 11.37 -12.58 -2.17
C SER A 183 10.92 -12.61 -0.72
N ALA A 184 9.78 -13.25 -0.42
CA ALA A 184 9.28 -13.35 0.94
C ALA A 184 9.75 -14.64 1.61
N GLY A 185 9.41 -15.84 1.14
CA GLY A 185 9.64 -17.08 1.92
C GLY A 185 9.04 -17.05 3.34
N LEU A 186 8.30 -15.98 3.67
CA LEU A 186 7.74 -15.69 4.97
C LEU A 186 6.38 -16.38 5.03
N ARG A 187 6.20 -17.20 6.06
CA ARG A 187 4.89 -17.73 6.42
C ARG A 187 3.92 -16.55 6.60
N PRO A 188 2.65 -16.66 6.16
CA PRO A 188 1.66 -15.58 6.23
C PRO A 188 1.53 -14.93 7.61
N GLU A 189 1.76 -15.71 8.67
CA GLU A 189 1.83 -15.26 10.06
C GLU A 189 2.85 -14.13 10.30
N TYR A 190 4.02 -14.18 9.66
CA TYR A 190 5.04 -13.13 9.79
C TYR A 190 4.66 -11.84 9.06
N VAL A 191 3.90 -11.95 7.96
CA VAL A 191 3.41 -10.77 7.22
C VAL A 191 2.37 -10.01 8.05
N LEU A 192 1.41 -10.72 8.65
CA LEU A 192 0.43 -10.12 9.56
C LEU A 192 1.08 -9.50 10.80
N LEU A 193 2.05 -10.22 11.39
CA LEU A 193 2.82 -9.72 12.52
C LEU A 193 3.58 -8.44 12.15
N ALA A 194 4.28 -8.44 11.00
CA ALA A 194 5.00 -7.28 10.50
C ALA A 194 4.07 -6.07 10.29
N LEU A 195 2.93 -6.25 9.61
CA LEU A 195 1.97 -5.17 9.39
C LEU A 195 1.44 -4.58 10.70
N SER A 196 1.19 -5.44 11.70
CA SER A 196 0.67 -5.01 12.99
C SER A 196 1.71 -4.25 13.79
N VAL A 197 2.95 -4.75 13.83
CA VAL A 197 4.07 -4.11 14.55
C VAL A 197 4.46 -2.79 13.87
N TRP A 198 4.76 -2.82 12.57
CA TRP A 198 5.18 -1.62 11.85
C TRP A 198 4.04 -0.61 11.69
N GLY A 199 2.80 -1.08 11.50
CA GLY A 199 1.62 -0.24 11.48
C GLY A 199 1.35 0.45 12.81
N ALA A 200 1.59 -0.21 13.94
CA ALA A 200 1.47 0.42 15.25
C ALA A 200 2.59 1.43 15.53
N LEU A 201 3.82 1.16 15.07
CA LEU A 201 4.99 2.02 15.31
C LEU A 201 5.00 3.28 14.45
N LEU A 202 4.76 3.13 13.14
CA LEU A 202 4.97 4.18 12.13
C LEU A 202 3.68 4.51 11.37
N GLY A 203 2.54 3.97 11.79
CA GLY A 203 1.26 4.18 11.13
C GLY A 203 1.24 3.64 9.70
N VAL A 204 0.65 4.41 8.79
CA VAL A 204 0.54 4.04 7.37
C VAL A 204 1.90 3.81 6.74
N VAL A 205 2.88 4.68 7.03
CA VAL A 205 4.24 4.55 6.47
C VAL A 205 4.87 3.22 6.85
N GLY A 206 4.68 2.79 8.11
CA GLY A 206 5.15 1.49 8.59
C GLY A 206 4.55 0.32 7.83
N MET A 207 3.26 0.38 7.48
CA MET A 207 2.61 -0.67 6.70
C MET A 207 3.20 -0.80 5.28
N ILE A 208 3.62 0.31 4.67
CA ILE A 208 4.22 0.32 3.31
C ILE A 208 5.57 -0.42 3.31
N ILE A 209 6.40 -0.14 4.31
CA ILE A 209 7.76 -0.66 4.41
C ILE A 209 7.86 -1.93 5.27
N ALA A 210 6.74 -2.43 5.80
CA ALA A 210 6.71 -3.54 6.74
C ALA A 210 7.37 -4.80 6.17
N LEU A 211 7.03 -5.17 4.94
CA LEU A 211 7.55 -6.38 4.31
C LEU A 211 9.08 -6.30 4.12
N PRO A 212 9.64 -5.23 3.53
CA PRO A 212 11.08 -5.18 3.27
C PRO A 212 11.89 -4.99 4.55
N LEU A 213 11.40 -4.20 5.53
CA LEU A 213 12.07 -4.14 6.83
C LEU A 213 12.08 -5.50 7.52
N THR A 214 10.99 -6.26 7.43
CA THR A 214 10.91 -7.59 8.06
C THR A 214 11.84 -8.58 7.35
N SER A 215 11.95 -8.53 6.02
CA SER A 215 12.92 -9.33 5.28
C SER A 215 14.36 -9.02 5.68
N VAL A 216 14.71 -7.73 5.82
CA VAL A 216 16.04 -7.32 6.30
C VAL A 216 16.28 -7.76 7.74
N LEU A 217 15.28 -7.62 8.62
CA LEU A 217 15.39 -8.02 10.03
C LEU A 217 15.62 -9.54 10.16
N ILE A 218 14.96 -10.34 9.31
CA ILE A 218 15.11 -11.79 9.30
C ILE A 218 16.44 -12.22 8.67
N SER A 219 16.89 -11.55 7.61
CA SER A 219 18.23 -11.75 7.05
C SER A 219 19.31 -11.44 8.10
N TRP A 220 19.16 -10.32 8.81
CA TRP A 220 20.05 -9.96 9.93
C TRP A 220 20.03 -11.01 11.03
N TYR A 221 18.84 -11.45 11.48
CA TYR A 221 18.71 -12.50 12.50
C TYR A 221 19.41 -13.80 12.08
N ARG A 222 19.22 -14.25 10.84
CA ARG A 222 19.88 -15.46 10.30
C ARG A 222 21.40 -15.30 10.24
N ARG A 223 21.88 -14.17 9.73
CA ARG A 223 23.31 -13.90 9.55
C ARG A 223 24.06 -13.75 10.88
N PHE A 224 23.43 -13.12 11.88
CA PHE A 224 24.09 -12.80 13.15
C PHE A 224 23.90 -13.84 14.26
N ILE A 225 22.71 -14.46 14.36
CA ILE A 225 22.39 -15.36 15.48
C ILE A 225 22.57 -16.83 15.10
N LEU A 226 22.26 -17.19 13.85
CA LEU A 226 22.38 -18.58 13.40
C LEU A 226 23.71 -18.89 12.70
N GLY A 227 24.50 -17.86 12.33
CA GLY A 227 25.79 -18.02 11.64
C GLY A 227 25.70 -18.69 10.27
N GLN A 228 24.48 -18.88 9.74
CA GLN A 228 24.25 -19.48 8.44
C GLN A 228 24.31 -18.37 7.40
N ALA A 229 25.43 -18.30 6.67
CA ALA A 229 25.45 -17.64 5.37
C ALA A 229 24.41 -18.34 4.50
N GLU A 230 23.41 -17.60 4.07
CA GLU A 230 22.25 -18.12 3.35
C GLU A 230 22.73 -18.96 2.16
N GLU A 231 22.44 -20.28 2.21
CA GLU A 231 22.33 -21.05 0.98
C GLU A 231 21.28 -20.32 0.15
N ARG A 232 21.75 -19.61 -0.88
CA ARG A 232 20.90 -18.94 -1.86
C ARG A 232 19.76 -19.91 -2.20
N PRO A 233 18.50 -19.46 -2.29
CA PRO A 233 17.45 -20.28 -2.87
C PRO A 233 17.85 -20.50 -4.33
N THR A 234 18.57 -21.60 -4.56
CA THR A 234 18.80 -22.12 -5.89
C THR A 234 17.40 -22.41 -6.41
N GLY A 235 17.01 -21.66 -7.44
CA GLY A 235 15.94 -22.12 -8.31
C GLY A 235 16.22 -23.58 -8.69
N PRO A 236 15.16 -24.36 -9.01
CA PRO A 236 15.29 -25.80 -9.23
C PRO A 236 16.51 -26.06 -10.11
N ALA A 237 17.41 -26.91 -9.61
CA ALA A 237 18.70 -27.19 -10.23
C ALA A 237 18.53 -27.41 -11.74
N PRO A 238 19.43 -26.88 -12.59
CA PRO A 238 19.44 -27.25 -14.00
C PRO A 238 19.50 -28.77 -14.05
N ALA A 239 18.53 -29.40 -14.70
CA ALA A 239 18.48 -30.84 -14.86
C ALA A 239 19.85 -31.31 -15.36
N GLU A 240 20.56 -32.09 -14.52
CA GLU A 240 21.78 -32.78 -14.90
C GLU A 240 21.41 -33.77 -16.02
N THR A 241 21.46 -33.29 -17.25
CA THR A 241 21.39 -34.12 -18.43
C THR A 241 22.79 -34.66 -18.67
N GLY A 242 23.01 -35.86 -18.10
CA GLY A 242 23.91 -36.89 -18.60
C GLY A 242 25.39 -36.52 -18.73
N ARG A 243 26.18 -36.84 -17.71
CA ARG A 243 27.58 -37.26 -17.92
C ARG A 243 27.63 -38.78 -18.00
N PRO A 244 28.21 -39.39 -19.05
CA PRO A 244 28.43 -40.83 -19.08
C PRO A 244 29.49 -41.21 -18.04
N SER A 245 29.21 -42.32 -17.35
CA SER A 245 30.04 -42.93 -16.32
C SER A 245 31.44 -43.28 -16.87
N PRO A 246 32.55 -42.98 -16.16
CA PRO A 246 33.85 -43.50 -16.55
C PRO A 246 33.88 -44.99 -16.21
N GLY A 247 33.73 -45.84 -17.23
CA GLY A 247 33.88 -47.28 -17.13
C GLY A 247 35.23 -47.64 -16.51
N GLY A 248 35.17 -48.44 -15.44
CA GLY A 248 36.33 -48.93 -14.72
C GLY A 248 37.21 -49.85 -15.58
N THR A 249 38.51 -49.64 -15.46
CA THR A 249 39.58 -50.55 -15.86
C THR A 249 39.56 -51.80 -14.96
N GLY A 250 39.67 -53.00 -15.53
CA GLY A 250 40.18 -54.17 -14.78
C GLY A 250 39.71 -55.56 -15.20
N ALA A 251 40.57 -56.24 -15.96
CA ALA A 251 40.95 -57.66 -15.82
C ALA A 251 39.90 -58.78 -15.93
N ALA A 252 39.96 -59.54 -17.04
CA ALA A 252 40.33 -60.96 -17.12
C ALA A 252 40.14 -61.48 -18.56
#